data_AF-A0A8C0DT32-F1
#
_entry.id   AF-A0A8C0DT32-F1
#
_cell.length_a   1.000
_cell.length_b   1.000
_cell.length_c   1.000
_cell.angle_alpha   90.00
_cell.angle_beta   90.00
_cell.angle_gamma   90.00
#
_symmetry.space_group_name_H-M   'P 1'
#
loop_
_entity.id
_entity.type
_entity.pdbx_description
1 polymer ?
#
loop_
_entity_poly.entity_id
_entity_poly.type
_entity_poly.pdbx_seq_one_letter_code
_entity_poly.pdbx_strand_id
1 'polypeptide(L)'
;MLKSRTFLKKTRAGGVMKIVREHYLRDDIGCGASGCAACGGAHEGTVLEPQPLDRVSSVCPQPHYLLPDTNVLLHQVSGTWASVASSLRPPGSLLMSLRTLPSGMSLCYKQFSKK
;
A
#
# COMPACT_ATOMS: atom_id res chain seq x y z
N MET A 1 -9.29 -18.33 -4.78
CA MET A 1 -8.51 -19.45 -5.37
C MET A 1 -7.18 -19.65 -4.62
N LEU A 2 -6.80 -20.88 -4.28
CA LEU A 2 -5.55 -21.17 -3.54
C LEU A 2 -4.35 -21.25 -4.49
N LYS A 3 -3.26 -20.54 -4.17
CA LYS A 3 -1.97 -20.62 -4.86
C LYS A 3 -0.86 -20.90 -3.85
N SER A 4 0.22 -21.57 -4.27
CA SER A 4 1.41 -21.76 -3.44
C SER A 4 2.57 -20.92 -3.98
N ARG A 5 3.32 -20.27 -3.07
CA ARG A 5 4.52 -19.50 -3.39
C ARG A 5 5.71 -20.12 -2.65
N THR A 6 6.71 -20.54 -3.42
CA THR A 6 7.94 -21.12 -2.89
C THR A 6 9.11 -20.16 -3.07
N PHE A 7 9.93 -19.99 -2.04
CA PHE A 7 11.15 -19.18 -2.12
C PHE A 7 12.25 -19.77 -1.22
N LEU A 8 13.51 -19.49 -1.56
CA LEU A 8 14.67 -19.89 -0.76
C LEU A 8 15.05 -18.75 0.19
N LYS A 9 15.32 -19.08 1.45
CA LYS A 9 15.75 -18.12 2.48
C LYS A 9 17.06 -18.60 3.11
N LYS A 10 18.04 -17.70 3.19
CA LYS A 10 19.25 -17.93 3.97
C LYS A 10 18.94 -17.86 5.47
N THR A 11 19.41 -18.84 6.24
CA THR A 11 19.28 -18.87 7.70
C THR A 11 20.40 -18.05 8.35
N ARG A 12 20.23 -17.67 9.61
CA ARG A 12 21.27 -16.94 10.37
C ARG A 12 22.56 -17.76 10.53
N ALA A 13 22.46 -19.09 10.50
CA ALA A 13 23.58 -20.02 10.57
C ALA A 13 24.25 -20.26 9.20
N GLY A 14 23.90 -19.50 8.15
CA GLY A 14 24.52 -19.62 6.82
C GLY A 14 23.93 -20.70 5.91
N GLY A 15 22.99 -21.51 6.40
CA GLY A 15 22.29 -22.52 5.58
C GLY A 15 21.24 -21.91 4.64
N VAL A 16 20.76 -22.70 3.68
CA VAL A 16 19.67 -22.32 2.75
C VAL A 16 18.46 -23.21 3.00
N MET A 17 17.29 -22.61 3.20
CA MET A 17 16.03 -23.32 3.46
C MET A 17 14.98 -22.94 2.42
N LYS A 18 14.28 -23.94 1.85
CA LYS A 18 13.11 -23.73 0.99
C LYS A 18 11.86 -23.52 1.84
N ILE A 19 11.20 -22.39 1.65
CA ILE A 19 9.96 -22.03 2.32
C ILE A 19 8.83 -22.11 1.29
N VAL A 20 7.77 -22.85 1.65
CA VAL A 20 6.53 -22.95 0.88
C VAL A 20 5.44 -22.24 1.69
N ARG A 21 4.75 -21.27 1.08
CA ARG A 21 3.63 -20.57 1.70
C ARG A 21 2.40 -20.67 0.82
N GLU A 22 1.25 -20.80 1.46
CA GLU A 22 -0.05 -20.66 0.81
C GLU A 22 -0.38 -19.18 0.62
N HIS A 23 -0.98 -18.86 -0.53
CA HIS A 23 -1.42 -17.54 -0.92
C HIS A 23 -2.88 -17.62 -1.35
N TYR A 24 -3.74 -16.98 -0.57
CA TYR A 24 -5.18 -16.97 -0.76
C TYR A 24 -5.54 -15.76 -1.63
N LEU A 25 -5.99 -16.02 -2.86
CA LEU A 25 -6.57 -14.98 -3.71
C LEU A 25 -8.04 -14.80 -3.34
N ARG A 26 -8.35 -13.57 -2.93
CA ARG A 26 -9.67 -13.10 -2.51
C ARG A 26 -10.25 -12.22 -3.61
N ASP A 27 -11.51 -12.45 -3.94
CA ASP A 27 -12.25 -11.68 -4.96
C ASP A 27 -13.13 -10.59 -4.31
N ASP A 28 -13.21 -10.57 -2.98
CA ASP A 28 -13.98 -9.66 -2.15
C ASP A 28 -13.14 -8.47 -1.61
N ILE A 29 -12.08 -8.08 -2.35
CA ILE A 29 -11.26 -6.91 -2.00
C ILE A 29 -11.80 -5.68 -2.74
N GLY A 30 -12.43 -4.75 -2.01
CA GLY A 30 -12.94 -3.52 -2.60
C GLY A 30 -11.85 -2.52 -3.01
N CYS A 31 -12.10 -1.75 -4.06
CA CYS A 31 -11.18 -0.72 -4.57
C CYS A 31 -11.04 0.49 -3.62
N GLY A 32 -11.95 0.67 -2.67
CA GLY A 32 -11.94 1.78 -1.73
C GLY A 32 -12.58 3.09 -2.24
N ALA A 33 -13.07 3.15 -3.48
CA ALA A 33 -13.80 4.32 -3.99
C ALA A 33 -15.32 4.17 -3.75
N SER A 34 -15.95 5.15 -3.11
CA SER A 34 -17.38 5.12 -2.73
C SER A 34 -18.36 4.98 -3.90
N GLY A 35 -17.96 5.38 -5.12
CA GLY A 35 -18.78 5.32 -6.32
C GLY A 35 -18.68 4.04 -7.14
N CYS A 36 -17.93 3.03 -6.70
CA CYS A 36 -17.70 1.82 -7.50
C CYS A 36 -18.84 0.81 -7.38
N ALA A 37 -19.73 0.76 -8.38
CA ALA A 37 -20.82 -0.20 -8.44
C ALA A 37 -20.34 -1.67 -8.52
N ALA A 38 -19.21 -1.93 -9.18
CA ALA A 38 -18.67 -3.27 -9.34
C ALA A 38 -18.16 -3.89 -8.03
N CYS A 39 -17.77 -3.06 -7.06
CA CYS A 39 -17.30 -3.53 -5.76
C CYS A 39 -18.46 -3.82 -4.78
N GLY A 40 -19.71 -3.55 -5.14
CA GLY A 40 -20.90 -4.00 -4.39
C GLY A 40 -20.94 -3.57 -2.92
N GLY A 41 -20.25 -2.49 -2.53
CA GLY A 41 -20.17 -2.07 -1.13
C GLY A 41 -19.16 -2.85 -0.28
N ALA A 42 -18.26 -3.65 -0.87
CA ALA A 42 -17.14 -4.31 -0.19
C ALA A 42 -16.05 -3.32 0.28
N HIS A 43 -16.46 -2.26 0.97
CA HIS A 43 -15.60 -1.24 1.55
C HIS A 43 -15.51 -1.45 3.05
N GLU A 44 -14.76 -2.46 3.49
CA GLU A 44 -14.32 -2.50 4.89
C GLU A 44 -13.19 -1.47 5.07
N GLY A 45 -13.44 -0.46 5.92
CA GLY A 45 -12.45 0.55 6.32
C GLY A 45 -12.58 1.93 5.66
N THR A 46 -11.56 2.76 5.83
CA THR A 46 -11.52 4.18 5.41
C THR A 46 -11.65 4.34 3.89
N VAL A 47 -12.76 4.91 3.42
CA VAL A 47 -13.06 5.10 1.98
C VAL A 47 -12.26 6.27 1.40
N LEU A 48 -11.88 6.19 0.13
CA LEU A 48 -11.27 7.31 -0.60
C LEU A 48 -12.31 8.43 -0.81
N GLU A 49 -11.87 9.68 -0.72
CA GLU A 49 -12.72 10.82 -1.05
C GLU A 49 -13.25 10.70 -2.50
N PRO A 50 -14.57 10.77 -2.73
CA PRO A 50 -15.16 10.61 -4.06
C PRO A 50 -14.77 11.73 -5.02
N GLN A 51 -14.53 12.92 -4.47
CA GLN A 51 -14.25 14.12 -5.25
C GLN A 51 -13.06 14.85 -4.61
N PRO A 52 -11.81 14.50 -4.96
CA PRO A 52 -10.67 15.29 -4.53
C PRO A 52 -10.79 16.69 -5.18
N LEU A 53 -11.16 17.68 -4.36
CA LEU A 53 -11.47 19.05 -4.77
C LEU A 53 -10.21 19.91 -5.02
N ASP A 54 -9.07 19.44 -4.54
CA ASP A 54 -7.83 20.21 -4.62
C ASP A 54 -7.26 20.14 -6.04
N ARG A 55 -7.37 21.26 -6.77
CA ARG A 55 -6.66 21.48 -8.05
C ARG A 55 -5.16 21.66 -7.78
N VAL A 56 -4.49 20.58 -7.39
CA VAL A 56 -3.06 20.64 -7.02
C VAL A 56 -2.17 20.68 -8.27
N SER A 57 -2.64 20.16 -9.41
CA SER A 57 -1.80 20.02 -10.61
C SER A 57 -2.32 20.85 -11.79
N SER A 58 -1.42 21.60 -12.42
CA SER A 58 -1.67 22.33 -13.67
C SER A 58 -1.68 21.42 -14.90
N VAL A 59 -1.11 20.21 -14.79
CA VAL A 59 -0.97 19.24 -15.89
C VAL A 59 -2.19 18.32 -15.98
N CYS A 60 -2.74 17.90 -14.84
CA CYS A 60 -3.93 17.06 -14.73
C CYS A 60 -4.99 17.79 -13.89
N PRO A 61 -5.81 18.66 -14.51
CA PRO A 61 -6.79 19.49 -13.80
C PRO A 61 -8.01 18.71 -13.31
N GLN A 62 -8.20 17.48 -13.80
CA GLN A 62 -9.28 16.59 -13.38
C GLN A 62 -8.94 15.96 -12.01
N PRO A 63 -9.95 15.66 -11.17
CA PRO A 63 -9.76 14.92 -9.93
C PRO A 63 -9.10 13.56 -10.21
N HIS A 64 -7.98 13.27 -9.54
CA HIS A 64 -7.21 12.05 -9.73
C HIS A 64 -6.66 11.52 -8.41
N TYR A 65 -6.52 10.20 -8.31
CA TYR A 65 -5.83 9.54 -7.21
C TYR A 65 -4.35 9.40 -7.51
N LEU A 66 -3.53 9.46 -6.46
CA LEU A 66 -2.08 9.28 -6.56
C LEU A 66 -1.70 7.88 -6.05
N LEU A 67 -0.90 7.15 -6.83
CA LEU A 67 -0.36 5.85 -6.45
C LEU A 67 1.17 5.93 -6.50
N PRO A 68 1.82 6.27 -5.37
CA PRO A 68 3.27 6.45 -5.36
C PRO A 68 3.99 5.10 -5.45
N ASP A 69 5.10 5.07 -6.18
CA ASP A 69 5.99 3.91 -6.19
C ASP A 69 6.72 3.76 -4.85
N THR A 70 7.23 2.55 -4.60
CA THR A 70 8.09 2.22 -3.46
C THR A 70 9.18 3.27 -3.28
N ASN A 71 9.95 3.56 -4.34
CA ASN A 71 11.11 4.46 -4.21
C ASN A 71 10.70 5.89 -3.85
N VAL A 72 9.57 6.35 -4.39
CA VAL A 72 8.99 7.67 -4.04
C VAL A 72 8.66 7.71 -2.56
N LEU A 73 7.97 6.68 -2.03
CA LEU A 73 7.69 6.59 -0.60
C LEU A 73 8.95 6.49 0.26
N LEU A 74 9.98 5.79 -0.20
CA LEU A 74 11.22 5.60 0.58
C LEU A 74 12.08 6.86 0.66
N HIS A 75 12.15 7.64 -0.42
CA HIS A 75 13.06 8.77 -0.50
C HIS A 75 12.39 10.13 -0.24
N GLN A 76 11.07 10.23 -0.40
CA GLN A 76 10.35 11.50 -0.32
C GLN A 76 9.44 11.63 0.92
N VAL A 77 9.19 10.54 1.66
CA VAL A 77 8.49 10.59 2.95
C VAL A 77 9.49 11.03 4.03
N SER A 78 9.83 12.31 4.07
CA SER A 78 10.48 12.92 5.23
C SER A 78 9.74 14.21 5.64
N GLY A 79 9.52 14.37 6.95
CA GLY A 79 9.14 15.63 7.61
C GLY A 79 7.69 16.12 7.51
N THR A 80 7.06 16.17 6.34
CA THR A 80 5.86 17.02 6.12
C THR A 80 4.68 16.33 5.41
N TRP A 81 4.68 15.00 5.31
CA TRP A 81 3.69 14.22 4.57
C TRP A 81 2.30 14.08 5.22
N ALA A 82 2.08 14.61 6.43
CA ALA A 82 0.80 14.52 7.13
C ALA A 82 -0.38 15.07 6.31
N SER A 83 -0.15 16.11 5.51
CA SER A 83 -1.19 16.80 4.73
C SER A 83 -1.55 16.10 3.41
N VAL A 84 -0.65 15.30 2.82
CA VAL A 84 -0.90 14.60 1.54
C VAL A 84 -1.38 13.16 1.77
N ALA A 85 -1.13 12.61 2.97
CA ALA A 85 -1.45 11.24 3.30
C ALA A 85 -2.96 10.95 3.44
N SER A 86 -3.85 11.94 3.44
CA SER A 86 -5.31 11.71 3.46
C SER A 86 -5.82 11.12 2.14
N SER A 87 -5.18 11.46 1.03
CA SER A 87 -5.61 11.04 -0.32
C SER A 87 -4.85 9.83 -0.86
N LEU A 88 -3.92 9.28 -0.08
CA LEU A 88 -2.99 8.23 -0.52
C LEU A 88 -3.27 6.91 0.18
N ARG A 89 -3.61 5.89 -0.62
CA ARG A 89 -3.69 4.51 -0.15
C ARG A 89 -2.54 3.69 -0.78
N PRO A 90 -1.47 3.37 -0.03
CA PRO A 90 -0.41 2.53 -0.57
C PRO A 90 -0.95 1.11 -0.79
N PRO A 91 -0.61 0.45 -1.91
CA PRO A 91 -0.99 -0.93 -2.13
C PRO A 91 -0.35 -1.84 -1.07
N GLY A 92 -1.02 -2.95 -0.74
CA GLY A 92 -0.58 -3.85 0.33
C GLY A 92 0.84 -4.42 0.13
N SER A 93 1.28 -4.52 -1.12
CA SER A 93 2.67 -4.88 -1.48
C SER A 93 3.68 -3.84 -0.97
N LEU A 94 3.38 -2.54 -1.06
CA LEU A 94 4.25 -1.47 -0.55
C LEU A 94 4.33 -1.48 0.97
N LEU A 95 3.21 -1.70 1.66
CA LEU A 95 3.21 -1.81 3.12
C LEU A 95 4.07 -2.99 3.58
N MET A 96 4.01 -4.14 2.88
CA MET A 96 4.88 -5.28 3.17
C MET A 96 6.36 -4.96 2.93
N SER A 97 6.70 -4.30 1.83
CA SER A 97 8.07 -3.87 1.53
C SER A 97 8.61 -2.91 2.59
N LEU A 98 7.80 -1.92 3.00
CA LEU A 98 8.13 -0.96 4.04
C LEU A 98 8.42 -1.62 5.39
N ARG A 99 7.72 -2.71 5.71
CA ARG A 99 7.92 -3.47 6.96
C ARG A 99 9.23 -4.24 7.02
N THR A 100 9.84 -4.55 5.86
CA THR A 100 11.08 -5.34 5.77
C THR A 100 12.36 -4.51 5.78
N LEU A 101 12.25 -3.18 5.78
CA LEU A 101 13.38 -2.26 5.76
C LEU A 101 14.00 -2.03 7.15
N PRO A 102 15.31 -1.72 7.24
CA PRO A 102 16.00 -1.50 8.50
C PRO A 102 15.44 -0.32 9.32
N SER A 103 15.72 -0.33 10.63
CA SER A 103 15.05 0.37 11.73
C SER A 103 14.66 1.85 11.53
N GLY A 104 15.41 2.63 10.74
CA GLY A 104 15.09 4.04 10.42
C GLY A 104 13.81 4.20 9.57
N MET A 105 13.46 3.20 8.76
CA MET A 105 12.30 3.22 7.85
C MET A 105 11.03 2.62 8.47
N SER A 106 11.13 2.08 9.70
CA SER A 106 9.97 1.61 10.47
C SER A 106 8.99 2.74 10.83
N LEU A 107 9.48 3.99 10.86
CA LEU A 107 8.67 5.18 11.10
C LEU A 107 7.69 5.44 9.94
N CYS A 108 8.13 5.29 8.69
CA CYS A 108 7.28 5.43 7.52
C CYS A 108 6.15 4.36 7.53
N TYR A 109 6.50 3.10 7.80
CA TYR A 109 5.50 2.04 8.01
C TYR A 109 4.54 2.36 9.16
N LYS A 110 5.06 2.78 10.33
CA LYS A 110 4.23 3.14 11.51
C LYS A 110 3.31 4.32 11.24
N GLN A 111 3.71 5.26 10.39
CA GLN A 111 2.93 6.43 10.03
C GLN A 111 1.77 6.07 9.10
N PHE A 112 1.97 5.15 8.15
CA PHE A 112 0.91 4.63 7.29
C PHE A 112 0.03 3.57 7.98
N SER A 113 0.58 2.77 8.91
CA SER A 113 -0.14 1.69 9.60
C SER A 113 -1.06 2.18 10.74
N LYS A 114 -0.98 3.45 11.15
CA LYS A 114 -1.81 4.06 12.20
C LYS A 114 -3.03 4.83 11.68
N LYS A 115 -3.17 4.95 10.36
CA LYS A 115 -4.39 5.42 9.69
C LYS A 115 -5.25 4.23 9.31
#